data_AF-A0A967GRI1-F1
#
_entry.id   AF-A0A967GRI1-F1
#
_cell.length_a   1.000
_cell.length_b   1.000
_cell.length_c   1.000
_cell.angle_alpha   90.00
_cell.angle_beta   90.00
_cell.angle_gamma   90.00
#
_symmetry.space_group_name_H-M   'P 1'
#
loop_
_entity.id
_entity.type
_entity.pdbx_description
1 polymer ?
#
loop_
_entity_poly.entity_id
_entity_poly.type
_entity_poly.pdbx_seq_one_letter_code
_entity_poly.pdbx_strand_id
1 'polypeptide(L)'
;WRPAKAGDGIRAVVVTNGGVLGEWKVAPGNSADPSVGAFRVEADQVVDFIVESTGNQDSDTFHWEPVIVEEGGDFPLAEAKAGFSGPALEPWAQLAQILLLSNEFLFVD
;
A
#
# COMPACT_ATOMS: atom_id res chain seq x y z
N TRP A 1 -2.91 -0.53 8.96
CA TRP A 1 -3.68 0.24 9.97
C TRP A 1 -4.37 1.41 9.29
N ARG A 2 -5.61 1.76 9.71
CA ARG A 2 -6.40 2.88 9.16
C ARG A 2 -6.92 3.79 10.29
N PRO A 3 -6.76 5.12 10.22
CA PRO A 3 -7.13 6.02 11.31
C PRO A 3 -8.59 6.54 11.31
N ALA A 4 -9.30 6.57 10.16
CA ALA A 4 -10.61 7.24 10.05
C ALA A 4 -11.81 6.28 9.94
N LYS A 5 -12.95 6.66 10.53
CA LYS A 5 -14.23 5.91 10.50
C LYS A 5 -15.17 6.30 9.35
N ALA A 6 -14.87 7.38 8.63
CA ALA A 6 -15.80 8.04 7.70
C ALA A 6 -15.65 7.61 6.23
N GLY A 7 -14.65 6.79 5.87
CA GLY A 7 -14.44 6.31 4.50
C GLY A 7 -15.34 5.12 4.12
N ASP A 8 -15.15 4.58 2.91
CA ASP A 8 -15.91 3.43 2.40
C ASP A 8 -15.19 2.10 2.66
N GLY A 9 -13.92 2.14 3.05
CA GLY A 9 -13.09 0.97 3.29
C GLY A 9 -12.20 0.63 2.11
N ILE A 10 -11.46 -0.47 2.22
CA ILE A 10 -10.61 -0.95 1.12
C ILE A 10 -10.75 -2.42 0.83
N ARG A 11 -10.30 -2.75 -0.38
CA ARG A 11 -9.98 -4.08 -0.82
C ARG A 11 -8.47 -4.16 -1.09
N ALA A 12 -7.80 -5.07 -0.40
CA ALA A 12 -6.43 -5.46 -0.67
C ALA A 12 -6.43 -6.77 -1.47
N VAL A 13 -5.59 -6.87 -2.49
CA VAL A 13 -5.48 -8.05 -3.35
C VAL A 13 -4.02 -8.34 -3.62
N VAL A 14 -3.64 -9.61 -3.54
CA VAL A 14 -2.37 -10.11 -4.07
C VAL A 14 -2.70 -10.95 -5.29
N VAL A 15 -2.12 -10.60 -6.43
CA VAL A 15 -2.44 -11.19 -7.74
C VAL A 15 -1.16 -11.55 -8.47
N THR A 16 -1.25 -12.58 -9.30
CA THR A 16 -0.23 -12.91 -10.29
C THR A 16 -0.87 -12.95 -11.68
N ASN A 17 -0.06 -13.06 -12.73
CA ASN A 17 -0.55 -13.38 -14.06
C ASN A 17 -1.44 -14.65 -14.13
N GLY A 18 -1.30 -15.57 -13.16
CA GLY A 18 -2.08 -16.81 -13.05
C GLY A 18 -3.36 -16.70 -12.22
N GLY A 19 -3.63 -15.55 -11.60
CA GLY A 19 -4.86 -15.32 -10.82
C GLY A 19 -4.63 -14.67 -9.45
N VAL A 20 -5.71 -14.60 -8.66
CA VAL A 20 -5.72 -14.00 -7.32
C VAL A 20 -5.19 -14.99 -6.29
N LEU A 21 -4.16 -14.60 -5.55
CA LEU A 21 -3.58 -15.37 -4.44
C LEU A 21 -4.27 -15.09 -3.10
N GLY A 22 -4.81 -13.88 -2.95
CA GLY A 22 -5.58 -13.51 -1.77
C GLY A 22 -6.32 -12.19 -1.96
N GLU A 23 -7.46 -12.07 -1.30
CA GLU A 23 -8.32 -10.89 -1.32
C GLU A 23 -8.88 -10.64 0.08
N TRP A 24 -8.77 -9.39 0.55
CA TRP A 24 -9.26 -8.98 1.86
C TRP A 24 -10.01 -7.67 1.74
N LYS A 25 -11.27 -7.67 2.20
CA LYS A 25 -12.07 -6.45 2.36
C LYS A 25 -11.96 -5.97 3.80
N VAL A 26 -11.52 -4.73 3.98
CA VAL A 26 -11.33 -4.10 5.29
C VAL A 26 -12.28 -2.92 5.39
N ALA A 27 -13.30 -3.07 6.22
CA ALA A 27 -14.25 -1.99 6.51
C ALA A 27 -13.56 -0.81 7.22
N PRO A 28 -14.13 0.40 7.17
CA PRO A 28 -13.59 1.59 7.81
C PRO A 28 -13.26 1.39 9.30
N GLY A 29 -12.10 1.91 9.73
CA GLY A 29 -11.63 1.81 11.11
C GLY A 29 -11.14 0.42 11.56
N ASN A 30 -11.13 -0.59 10.69
CA ASN A 30 -10.65 -1.93 11.02
C ASN A 30 -9.24 -2.22 10.47
N SER A 31 -8.69 -3.36 10.89
CA SER A 31 -7.42 -3.92 10.38
C SER A 31 -7.60 -5.39 10.02
N ALA A 32 -6.82 -5.83 9.03
CA ALA A 32 -6.66 -7.24 8.68
C ALA A 32 -5.15 -7.55 8.64
N ASP A 33 -4.84 -8.85 8.70
CA ASP A 33 -3.49 -9.38 8.48
C ASP A 33 -3.47 -10.15 7.14
N PRO A 34 -3.27 -9.45 6.01
CA PRO A 34 -3.31 -10.05 4.69
C PRO A 34 -2.03 -10.86 4.44
N SER A 35 -2.09 -12.17 4.70
CA SER A 35 -1.00 -13.11 4.47
C SER A 35 -1.36 -14.14 3.40
N VAL A 36 -0.42 -14.39 2.49
CA VAL A 36 -0.49 -15.47 1.49
C VAL A 36 0.50 -16.55 1.92
N GLY A 37 0.09 -17.82 1.86
CA GLY A 37 1.00 -18.94 2.11
C GLY A 37 2.11 -19.04 1.07
N ALA A 38 3.14 -19.85 1.34
CA ALA A 38 4.21 -20.08 0.38
C ALA A 38 3.65 -20.60 -0.95
N PHE A 39 4.12 -20.02 -2.05
CA PHE A 39 3.78 -20.46 -3.41
C PHE A 39 5.02 -20.34 -4.30
N ARG A 40 5.04 -21.13 -5.37
CA ARG A 40 6.14 -21.13 -6.32
C ARG A 40 6.04 -19.89 -7.22
N VAL A 41 7.15 -19.15 -7.32
CA VAL A 41 7.32 -18.05 -8.27
C VAL A 41 8.21 -18.51 -9.43
N GLU A 42 7.80 -18.23 -10.66
CA GLU A 42 8.59 -18.50 -11.87
C GLU A 42 9.41 -17.28 -12.30
N ALA A 43 10.47 -17.50 -13.08
CA ALA A 43 11.22 -16.40 -13.68
C ALA A 43 10.28 -15.55 -14.56
N ASP A 44 10.46 -14.23 -14.50
CA ASP A 44 9.60 -13.23 -15.16
C ASP A 44 8.13 -13.22 -14.70
N GLN A 45 7.77 -13.98 -13.67
CA GLN A 45 6.44 -13.88 -13.06
C GLN A 45 6.32 -12.60 -12.24
N VAL A 46 5.24 -11.87 -12.47
CA VAL A 46 4.88 -10.67 -11.71
C VAL A 46 3.90 -11.04 -10.60
N VAL A 47 4.18 -10.51 -9.40
CA VAL A 47 3.30 -10.57 -8.24
C VAL A 47 2.94 -9.14 -7.85
N ASP A 48 1.67 -8.78 -8.01
CA ASP A 48 1.15 -7.45 -7.74
C ASP A 48 0.48 -7.40 -6.36
N PHE A 49 0.78 -6.32 -5.63
CA PHE A 49 0.22 -6.01 -4.32
C PHE A 49 -0.63 -4.74 -4.48
N ILE A 50 -1.95 -4.90 -4.48
CA ILE A 50 -2.88 -3.83 -4.88
C ILE A 50 -3.79 -3.49 -3.70
N VAL A 51 -4.02 -2.20 -3.49
CA VAL A 51 -5.06 -1.70 -2.58
C VAL A 51 -5.92 -0.71 -3.32
N GLU A 52 -7.23 -0.90 -3.27
CA GLU A 52 -8.23 -0.02 -3.86
C GLU A 52 -9.30 0.35 -2.84
N SER A 53 -9.84 1.56 -2.92
CA SER A 53 -11.04 1.95 -2.18
C SER A 53 -12.25 1.18 -2.68
N THR A 54 -13.14 0.81 -1.77
CA THR A 54 -14.38 0.09 -2.13
C THR A 54 -15.53 1.00 -2.56
N GLY A 55 -15.31 2.32 -2.51
CA GLY A 55 -16.22 3.33 -3.01
C GLY A 55 -15.44 4.56 -3.46
N ASN A 56 -15.63 5.68 -2.79
CA ASN A 56 -14.78 6.85 -2.98
C ASN A 56 -13.46 6.74 -2.19
N GLN A 57 -12.49 7.58 -2.50
CA GLN A 57 -11.16 7.55 -1.87
C GLN A 57 -11.06 8.45 -0.62
N ASP A 58 -12.10 9.22 -0.32
CA ASP A 58 -12.08 10.19 0.76
C ASP A 58 -12.04 9.47 2.10
N SER A 59 -11.09 9.88 2.94
CA SER A 59 -10.83 9.25 4.24
C SER A 59 -10.44 7.78 4.18
N ASP A 60 -10.04 7.27 3.01
CA ASP A 60 -9.61 5.89 2.81
C ASP A 60 -8.09 5.72 2.74
N THR A 61 -7.36 6.42 3.61
CA THR A 61 -5.92 6.20 3.82
C THR A 61 -5.66 4.83 4.47
N PHE A 62 -4.63 4.13 4.01
CA PHE A 62 -4.13 2.89 4.61
C PHE A 62 -2.64 2.93 4.91
N HIS A 63 -2.24 2.02 5.78
CA HIS A 63 -0.87 1.59 5.97
C HIS A 63 -0.75 0.08 5.70
N TRP A 64 0.03 -0.31 4.70
CA TRP A 64 0.37 -1.70 4.37
C TRP A 64 1.82 -1.76 3.91
N GLU A 65 2.62 -2.62 4.56
CA GLU A 65 4.05 -2.79 4.32
C GLU A 65 4.31 -4.29 4.06
N PRO A 66 4.01 -4.83 2.86
CA PRO A 66 4.25 -6.24 2.57
C PRO A 66 5.74 -6.59 2.68
N VAL A 67 6.00 -7.78 3.22
CA VAL A 67 7.32 -8.39 3.37
C VAL A 67 7.31 -9.70 2.61
N ILE A 68 8.27 -9.86 1.70
CA ILE A 68 8.45 -11.09 0.92
C ILE A 68 9.60 -11.86 1.53
N VAL A 69 9.37 -13.14 1.82
CA VAL A 69 10.37 -14.05 2.38
C VAL A 69 10.50 -15.25 1.46
N GLU A 70 11.73 -15.65 1.16
CA GLU A 70 12.00 -16.91 0.47
C GLU A 70 11.81 -18.08 1.44
N GLU A 71 11.14 -19.15 1.02
CA GLU A 71 10.93 -20.32 1.88
C GLU A 71 12.27 -20.93 2.29
N GLY A 72 12.50 -21.02 3.61
CA GLY A 72 13.78 -21.47 4.17
C GLY A 72 14.88 -20.39 4.21
N GLY A 73 14.58 -19.16 3.80
CA GLY A 73 15.46 -18.01 3.96
C GLY A 73 15.42 -17.44 5.38
N ASP A 74 16.58 -16.99 5.87
CA ASP A 74 16.71 -16.38 7.20
C ASP A 74 16.33 -14.88 7.23
N PHE A 75 16.21 -14.25 6.05
CA PHE A 75 15.99 -12.81 5.89
C PHE A 75 14.93 -12.49 4.83
N PRO A 76 14.25 -11.33 4.94
CA PRO A 76 13.36 -10.85 3.89
C PRO A 76 14.08 -10.72 2.54
N LEU A 77 13.45 -11.22 1.49
CA LEU A 77 13.86 -10.99 0.11
C LEU A 77 13.56 -9.54 -0.30
N ALA A 78 12.43 -8.99 0.14
CA ALA A 78 12.04 -7.61 -0.12
C ALA A 78 11.09 -7.07 0.95
N GLU A 79 11.16 -5.76 1.20
CA GLU A 79 10.32 -5.05 2.17
C GLU A 79 9.82 -3.72 1.59
N ALA A 80 8.51 -3.53 1.54
CA ALA A 80 7.92 -2.31 0.99
C ALA A 80 8.31 -1.05 1.77
N LYS A 81 8.39 -1.14 3.11
CA LYS A 81 8.77 -0.01 3.96
C LYS A 81 10.14 0.58 3.61
N ALA A 82 11.11 -0.30 3.36
CA ALA A 82 12.46 0.11 2.95
C ALA A 82 12.47 0.58 1.49
N GLY A 83 11.74 -0.12 0.61
CA GLY A 83 11.73 0.13 -0.84
C GLY A 83 10.97 1.38 -1.29
N PHE A 84 10.00 1.87 -0.52
CA PHE A 84 9.15 3.02 -0.87
C PHE A 84 9.35 4.24 0.04
N SER A 85 10.55 4.39 0.63
CA SER A 85 10.89 5.54 1.47
C SER A 85 11.01 6.87 0.71
N GLY A 86 11.01 6.82 -0.63
CA GLY A 86 11.24 7.97 -1.51
C GLY A 86 12.67 8.53 -1.36
N PRO A 87 13.19 9.30 -2.32
CA PRO A 87 14.41 10.05 -2.06
C PRO A 87 14.14 11.05 -0.92
N ALA A 88 15.09 11.21 -0.01
CA ALA A 88 15.06 12.34 0.91
C ALA A 88 15.00 13.63 0.07
N LEU A 89 13.91 14.39 0.20
CA LEU A 89 13.76 15.62 -0.55
C LEU A 89 14.77 16.64 -0.04
N GLU A 90 15.58 17.21 -0.94
CA GLU A 90 16.43 18.35 -0.63
C GLU A 90 15.57 19.55 -0.17
N PRO A 91 16.09 20.46 0.66
CA PRO A 91 15.30 21.52 1.30
C PRO A 91 14.44 22.37 0.34
N TRP A 92 14.93 22.61 -0.88
CA TRP A 92 14.17 23.34 -1.90
C TRP A 92 13.00 22.55 -2.48
N ALA A 93 13.15 21.23 -2.64
CA ALA A 93 12.06 20.36 -3.07
C ALA A 93 10.98 20.26 -1.98
N GLN A 94 11.37 20.24 -0.70
CA GLN A 94 10.43 20.32 0.43
C GLN A 94 9.67 21.65 0.42
N LEU A 95 10.35 22.79 0.25
CA LEU A 95 9.70 24.10 0.17
C LEU A 95 8.75 24.19 -1.03
N ALA A 96 9.16 23.69 -2.21
CA ALA A 96 8.29 23.65 -3.38
C ALA A 96 7.04 22.79 -3.14
N GLN A 97 7.19 21.64 -2.46
CA GLN A 97 6.06 20.80 -2.11
C GLN A 97 5.14 21.46 -1.08
N ILE A 98 5.69 22.15 -0.08
CA ILE A 98 4.91 22.94 0.89
C ILE A 98 4.11 24.03 0.16
N LEU A 99 4.74 24.77 -0.77
CA LEU A 99 4.05 25.81 -1.54
C LEU A 99 2.97 25.23 -2.46
N LEU A 100 3.23 24.08 -3.09
CA LEU A 100 2.26 23.38 -3.93
C LEU A 100 1.03 22.94 -3.12
N LEU A 101 1.26 22.27 -1.98
CA LEU A 101 0.19 21.84 -1.07
C LEU A 101 -0.59 23.04 -0.50
N SER A 102 0.10 24.13 -0.16
CA SER A 102 -0.53 25.34 0.38
C SER A 102 -1.50 25.99 -0.60
N ASN A 103 -1.24 25.87 -1.91
CA ASN A 103 -2.18 26.32 -2.93
C ASN A 103 -3.39 25.39 -3.03
N GLU A 104 -3.20 24.08 -2.89
CA GLU A 104 -4.30 23.10 -2.96
C GLU A 104 -5.27 23.23 -1.77
N PHE A 105 -4.77 23.55 -0.58
CA PHE A 105 -5.61 23.84 0.60
C PHE A 105 -6.32 25.20 0.57
N LEU A 106 -5.94 26.11 -0.34
CA LEU A 106 -6.60 27.42 -0.47
C LEU A 106 -7.91 27.34 -1.28
N PHE A 107 -8.14 26.26 -2.01
CA PHE A 107 -9.30 26.07 -2.90
C PHE A 107 -10.31 25.02 -2.40
N VAL A 108 -10.21 24.59 -1.14
CA VAL A 108 -11.23 23.74 -0.53
C VAL A 108 -12.33 24.63 0.04
N ASP A 109 -13.42 24.77 -0.70
CA ASP A 109 -14.73 25.27 -0.22
C ASP A 109 -15.79 24.19 -0.51
#